data_AF-A0AAU8NBG0-F1
#
_entry.id   AF-A0AAU8NBG0-F1
#
_cell.length_a   1.000
_cell.length_b   1.000
_cell.length_c   1.000
_cell.angle_alpha   90.00
_cell.angle_beta   90.00
_cell.angle_gamma   90.00
#
_symmetry.space_group_name_H-M   'P 1'
#
loop_
_entity.id
_entity.type
_entity.pdbx_description
1 polymer ?
#
loop_
_entity_poly.entity_id
_entity_poly.type
_entity_poly.pdbx_seq_one_letter_code
_entity_poly.pdbx_strand_id
1 'polypeptide(L)'
;MNISHDWIMEDAHWQSLIREVAEIFNNLTIMRGFQYYKQKRVGPLTFNESQNIMAEVQGTESYEVVLRMQALSTSYCACPVNSPCKHMAAVLMSYAELQGRPVPALVNAHASTSLKQTSRPAGSASGRAYSFSFGSTEDQETAGEDNNSLDNNRYSEIKEQASGLAAMSIPQWHELFRASLKRLGTGTAAAAYIQEAADELYAIKPKMSAAMDQLFELHVQLYLMRYCIPPARNSITHTPVYLSYPAQLAVDALQKAIDSLLLQPLNLSGLDSQALEQVWARLDETAAYLRAEMLPETANMMFFTPIYSKLWLHWIVPQLQGKRDMLESELTALARVEVNLIASTGTAETASSNSSVLKAAGKDTSHDDIENNEDSGTRTQGTSPVTEKMGRKSKGPLPLPLVLAQSWMYYHLKQDVSAWQKLVHGSSAYGIPPEHLLYFLHTLADEADWPRLAEWLAQLGPLLANRRNSPLQDYMRLWDTAIQHVPEAEHRMWDTLVGMLPHSRPAYEDAMHSRGQWRRWIDFQLSTGTEPLEFRVAVLQPIEKDAPELLLPFYHQAVERYIGHKNRDGYKAAVKLLKRLSKIYKKMKREEPWEQFITALAVRYSRLRALQEELRKGKLIP
;
A
#
# COMPACT_ATOMS: atom_id res chain seq x y z
N MET A 1 6.97 0.03 19.30
CA MET A 1 6.42 -1.02 20.19
C MET A 1 7.61 -1.70 20.85
N ASN A 2 7.62 -1.81 22.19
CA ASN A 2 8.69 -2.48 22.94
C ASN A 2 8.54 -3.99 22.81
N ILE A 3 9.54 -4.65 22.25
CA ILE A 3 9.66 -6.11 22.24
C ILE A 3 10.00 -6.54 23.66
N SER A 4 9.27 -7.50 24.23
CA SER A 4 9.63 -8.07 25.54
C SER A 4 11.00 -8.76 25.44
N HIS A 5 11.81 -8.69 26.50
CA HIS A 5 13.20 -9.19 26.52
C HIS A 5 13.31 -10.68 26.12
N ASP A 6 12.26 -11.47 26.32
CA ASP A 6 12.16 -12.90 25.98
C ASP A 6 12.09 -13.22 24.47
N TRP A 7 11.94 -12.20 23.62
CA TRP A 7 11.80 -12.37 22.16
C TRP A 7 12.99 -11.83 21.39
N ILE A 8 14.04 -11.36 22.08
CA ILE A 8 15.27 -10.91 21.44
C ILE A 8 16.06 -12.14 21.01
N MET A 9 16.28 -12.28 19.71
CA MET A 9 17.00 -13.42 19.16
C MET A 9 18.50 -13.29 19.40
N GLU A 10 19.12 -14.26 20.06
CA GLU A 10 20.59 -14.38 20.18
C GLU A 10 21.26 -14.66 18.83
N ASP A 11 22.54 -14.29 18.69
CA ASP A 11 23.30 -14.46 17.45
C ASP A 11 23.37 -15.91 16.96
N ALA A 12 23.45 -16.87 17.89
CA ALA A 12 23.46 -18.30 17.58
C ALA A 12 22.13 -18.76 16.96
N HIS A 13 21.00 -18.30 17.52
CA HIS A 13 19.67 -18.57 16.98
C HIS A 13 19.46 -17.92 15.61
N TRP A 14 19.99 -16.71 15.40
CA TRP A 14 19.94 -16.03 14.10
C TRP A 14 20.69 -16.79 12.99
N GLN A 15 21.89 -17.31 13.29
CA GLN A 15 22.64 -18.13 12.34
C GLN A 15 22.00 -19.50 12.07
N SER A 16 21.28 -20.05 13.06
CA SER A 16 20.46 -21.25 12.85
C SER A 16 19.28 -20.98 11.93
N LEU A 17 18.60 -19.85 12.15
CA LEU A 17 17.45 -19.42 11.34
C LEU A 17 17.82 -19.24 9.86
N ILE A 18 18.96 -18.59 9.56
CA ILE A 18 19.40 -18.40 8.16
C ILE A 18 19.57 -19.76 7.45
N ARG A 19 20.15 -20.75 8.15
CA ARG A 19 20.32 -22.10 7.59
C ARG A 19 18.98 -22.79 7.36
N GLU A 20 18.10 -22.75 8.34
CA GLU A 20 16.77 -23.34 8.25
C GLU A 20 15.93 -22.69 7.13
N VAL A 21 16.08 -21.38 6.90
CA VAL A 21 15.44 -20.68 5.78
C VAL A 21 15.97 -21.17 4.43
N ALA A 22 17.27 -21.40 4.29
CA ALA A 22 17.85 -21.97 3.07
C ALA A 22 17.37 -23.41 2.82
N GLU A 23 17.18 -24.21 3.88
CA GLU A 23 16.70 -25.60 3.75
C GLU A 23 15.22 -25.68 3.38
N ILE A 24 14.38 -24.82 3.96
CA ILE A 24 12.92 -24.88 3.80
C ILE A 24 12.45 -24.12 2.55
N PHE A 25 13.00 -22.93 2.27
CA PHE A 25 12.48 -22.05 1.23
C PHE A 25 13.37 -22.09 -0.01
N ASN A 26 12.80 -22.35 -1.19
CA ASN A 26 13.53 -22.14 -2.44
C ASN A 26 13.76 -20.63 -2.71
N ASN A 27 14.79 -20.32 -3.50
CA ASN A 27 15.19 -18.94 -3.77
C ASN A 27 14.06 -18.07 -4.36
N LEU A 28 13.23 -18.64 -5.26
CA LEU A 28 12.09 -17.92 -5.83
C LEU A 28 11.04 -17.54 -4.79
N THR A 29 10.75 -18.44 -3.83
CA THR A 29 9.82 -18.19 -2.72
C THR A 29 10.36 -17.11 -1.79
N ILE A 30 11.67 -17.13 -1.50
CA ILE A 30 12.34 -16.09 -0.71
C ILE A 30 12.22 -14.73 -1.41
N MET A 31 12.53 -14.65 -2.71
CA MET A 31 12.45 -13.40 -3.48
C MET A 31 11.02 -12.85 -3.56
N ARG A 32 10.02 -13.73 -3.73
CA ARG A 32 8.60 -13.35 -3.67
C ARG A 32 8.19 -12.84 -2.29
N GLY A 33 8.67 -13.48 -1.22
CA GLY A 33 8.45 -13.05 0.15
C GLY A 33 9.07 -11.70 0.44
N PHE A 34 10.30 -11.46 -0.04
CA PHE A 34 10.99 -10.18 0.08
C PHE A 34 10.21 -9.03 -0.55
N GLN A 35 9.61 -9.25 -1.72
CA GLN A 35 8.74 -8.24 -2.33
C GLN A 35 7.49 -7.95 -1.50
N TYR A 36 6.83 -8.98 -0.95
CA TYR A 36 5.65 -8.78 -0.09
C TYR A 36 6.00 -7.99 1.18
N TYR A 37 7.17 -8.27 1.74
CA TYR A 37 7.74 -7.52 2.85
C TYR A 37 8.04 -6.06 2.47
N LYS A 38 8.74 -5.80 1.35
CA LYS A 38 9.06 -4.45 0.86
C LYS A 38 7.81 -3.62 0.53
N GLN A 39 6.76 -4.27 -0.01
CA GLN A 39 5.46 -3.64 -0.31
C GLN A 39 4.58 -3.45 0.94
N LYS A 40 5.12 -3.69 2.14
CA LYS A 40 4.42 -3.54 3.44
C LYS A 40 3.07 -4.27 3.50
N ARG A 41 2.98 -5.43 2.85
CA ARG A 41 1.78 -6.31 2.87
C ARG A 41 1.64 -7.11 4.14
N VAL A 42 2.72 -7.26 4.90
CA VAL A 42 2.76 -7.97 6.18
C VAL A 42 2.16 -7.08 7.26
N GLY A 43 1.26 -7.65 8.07
CA GLY A 43 0.60 -6.94 9.15
C GLY A 43 1.50 -6.71 10.34
N PRO A 44 0.99 -5.99 11.36
CA PRO A 44 1.65 -5.94 12.65
C PRO A 44 1.85 -7.37 13.15
N LEU A 45 3.06 -7.66 13.62
CA LEU A 45 3.37 -8.96 14.19
C LEU A 45 2.76 -9.03 15.58
N THR A 46 2.03 -10.11 15.84
CA THR A 46 1.50 -10.46 17.15
C THR A 46 2.22 -11.69 17.68
N PHE A 47 2.40 -11.73 18.99
CA PHE A 47 3.18 -12.75 19.68
C PHE A 47 2.27 -13.43 20.70
N ASN A 48 2.22 -14.75 20.70
CA ASN A 48 1.46 -15.50 21.70
C ASN A 48 2.39 -16.08 22.79
N GLU A 49 1.81 -16.54 23.90
CA GLU A 49 2.56 -17.13 25.03
C GLU A 49 3.34 -18.41 24.66
N SER A 50 3.07 -19.00 23.49
CA SER A 50 3.68 -20.23 22.99
C SER A 50 4.83 -20.01 21.99
N GLN A 51 5.44 -18.83 21.96
CA GLN A 51 6.53 -18.48 21.02
C GLN A 51 6.16 -18.48 19.52
N ASN A 52 4.88 -18.35 19.20
CA ASN A 52 4.43 -18.21 17.81
C ASN A 52 4.34 -16.74 17.42
N ILE A 53 4.78 -16.46 16.19
CA ILE A 53 4.63 -15.15 15.56
C ILE A 53 3.46 -15.26 14.60
N MET A 54 2.44 -14.46 14.83
CA MET A 54 1.24 -14.43 14.01
C MET A 54 1.17 -13.11 13.26
N ALA A 55 0.91 -13.20 11.97
CA ALA A 55 0.71 -12.03 11.13
C ALA A 55 -0.26 -12.36 10.00
N GLU A 56 -1.04 -11.37 9.64
CA GLU A 56 -1.88 -11.44 8.46
C GLU A 56 -1.11 -10.87 7.26
N VAL A 57 -1.18 -11.50 6.11
CA VAL A 57 -0.45 -11.08 4.90
C VAL A 57 -1.42 -10.89 3.75
N GLN A 58 -1.39 -9.70 3.14
CA GLN A 58 -2.25 -9.37 2.01
C GLN A 58 -1.75 -10.03 0.72
N GLY A 59 -2.51 -10.97 0.16
CA GLY A 59 -2.27 -11.62 -1.13
C GLY A 59 -3.40 -11.35 -2.11
N THR A 60 -3.88 -12.39 -2.80
CA THR A 60 -5.17 -12.36 -3.52
C THR A 60 -6.32 -12.09 -2.55
N GLU A 61 -6.24 -12.76 -1.40
CA GLU A 61 -7.07 -12.56 -0.22
C GLU A 61 -6.15 -12.29 0.97
N SER A 62 -6.75 -12.01 2.13
CA SER A 62 -5.99 -11.90 3.36
C SER A 62 -5.68 -13.29 3.92
N TYR A 63 -4.40 -13.60 4.13
CA TYR A 63 -3.98 -14.91 4.63
C TYR A 63 -3.35 -14.78 6.01
N GLU A 64 -3.83 -15.58 6.96
CA GLU A 64 -3.19 -15.74 8.26
C GLU A 64 -1.92 -16.58 8.14
N VAL A 65 -0.84 -16.11 8.76
CA VAL A 65 0.45 -16.78 8.84
C VAL A 65 0.84 -16.95 10.30
N VAL A 66 1.24 -18.18 10.64
CA VAL A 66 1.73 -18.54 11.97
C VAL A 66 3.12 -19.14 11.82
N LEU A 67 4.15 -18.41 12.26
CA LEU A 67 5.53 -18.88 12.31
C LEU A 67 5.87 -19.41 13.69
N ARG A 68 6.51 -20.57 13.73
CA ARG A 68 7.01 -21.22 14.95
C ARG A 68 8.53 -21.20 14.93
N MET A 69 9.12 -20.32 15.73
CA MET A 69 10.58 -20.06 15.66
C MET A 69 11.44 -21.22 16.18
N GLN A 70 10.86 -22.16 16.93
CA GLN A 70 11.55 -23.37 17.39
C GLN A 70 11.72 -24.41 16.27
N ALA A 71 10.80 -24.42 15.30
CA ALA A 71 10.82 -25.33 14.16
C ALA A 71 9.99 -24.73 13.01
N LEU A 72 10.66 -24.07 12.07
CA LEU A 72 9.98 -23.40 10.96
C LEU A 72 9.19 -24.36 10.08
N SER A 73 9.59 -25.64 10.02
CA SER A 73 8.86 -26.70 9.31
C SER A 73 7.42 -26.89 9.82
N THR A 74 7.14 -26.55 11.08
CA THR A 74 5.81 -26.64 11.69
C THR A 74 4.99 -25.36 11.56
N SER A 75 5.53 -24.37 10.84
CA SER A 75 4.84 -23.12 10.55
C SER A 75 3.77 -23.31 9.47
N TYR A 76 2.73 -22.48 9.53
CA TYR A 76 1.54 -22.62 8.71
C TYR A 76 1.15 -21.29 8.05
N CYS A 77 0.56 -21.39 6.86
CA CYS A 77 -0.12 -20.28 6.22
C CYS A 77 -1.47 -20.75 5.66
N ALA A 78 -2.51 -19.94 5.85
CA ALA A 78 -3.86 -20.19 5.34
C ALA A 78 -4.01 -20.07 3.81
N CYS A 79 -2.90 -19.89 3.08
CA CYS A 79 -2.95 -19.76 1.62
C CYS A 79 -3.08 -21.13 0.92
N PRO A 80 -3.58 -21.17 -0.33
CA PRO A 80 -3.75 -22.43 -1.09
C PRO A 80 -2.47 -23.24 -1.32
N VAL A 81 -1.30 -22.63 -1.14
CA VAL A 81 0.02 -23.28 -1.27
C VAL A 81 0.41 -24.04 0.01
N ASN A 82 -0.31 -23.84 1.12
CA ASN A 82 -0.11 -24.42 2.46
C ASN A 82 1.24 -24.08 3.13
N SER A 83 2.38 -24.62 2.69
CA SER A 83 3.72 -24.34 3.26
C SER A 83 4.82 -25.09 2.48
N PRO A 84 6.05 -24.55 2.31
CA PRO A 84 6.48 -23.20 2.61
C PRO A 84 6.10 -22.22 1.50
N CYS A 85 5.60 -21.04 1.87
CA CYS A 85 5.08 -20.07 0.92
C CYS A 85 5.71 -18.68 1.06
N LYS A 86 5.49 -17.83 0.05
CA LYS A 86 5.99 -16.44 0.03
C LYS A 86 5.49 -15.60 1.21
N HIS A 87 4.29 -15.88 1.74
CA HIS A 87 3.75 -15.13 2.88
C HIS A 87 4.55 -15.42 4.15
N MET A 88 4.92 -16.68 4.39
CA MET A 88 5.78 -17.07 5.51
C MET A 88 7.15 -16.41 5.42
N ALA A 89 7.77 -16.42 4.23
CA ALA A 89 9.03 -15.72 4.00
C ALA A 89 8.91 -14.20 4.25
N ALA A 90 7.81 -13.57 3.86
CA ALA A 90 7.57 -12.14 4.12
C ALA A 90 7.45 -11.83 5.63
N VAL A 91 6.74 -12.68 6.39
CA VAL A 91 6.61 -12.54 7.85
C VAL A 91 7.95 -12.74 8.55
N LEU A 92 8.77 -13.69 8.09
CA LEU A 92 10.13 -13.89 8.61
C LEU A 92 11.00 -12.63 8.44
N MET A 93 10.89 -11.96 7.31
CA MET A 93 11.64 -10.72 7.04
C MET A 93 11.12 -9.54 7.86
N SER A 94 9.80 -9.42 8.02
CA SER A 94 9.17 -8.44 8.92
C SER A 94 9.65 -8.64 10.37
N TYR A 95 9.75 -9.91 10.79
CA TYR A 95 10.27 -10.24 12.11
C TYR A 95 11.76 -9.90 12.25
N ALA A 96 12.58 -10.17 11.23
CA ALA A 96 13.98 -9.78 11.23
C ALA A 96 14.16 -8.25 11.33
N GLU A 97 13.37 -7.46 10.58
CA GLU A 97 13.34 -5.99 10.68
C GLU A 97 13.02 -5.54 12.10
N LEU A 98 11.98 -6.12 12.71
CA LEU A 98 11.57 -5.81 14.08
C LEU A 98 12.69 -6.10 15.10
N GLN A 99 13.46 -7.18 14.88
CA GLN A 99 14.60 -7.58 15.73
C GLN A 99 15.89 -6.78 15.45
N GLY A 100 15.88 -5.83 14.52
CA GLY A 100 17.08 -5.12 14.09
C GLY A 100 18.10 -6.01 13.36
N ARG A 101 17.67 -7.17 12.85
CA ARG A 101 18.51 -8.13 12.13
C ARG A 101 18.51 -7.82 10.63
N PRO A 102 19.63 -8.10 9.93
CA PRO A 102 19.72 -7.82 8.50
C PRO A 102 18.84 -8.78 7.70
N VAL A 103 17.68 -8.28 7.24
CA VAL A 103 16.83 -8.95 6.23
C VAL A 103 17.63 -9.52 5.04
N PRO A 104 18.69 -8.84 4.53
CA PRO A 104 19.54 -9.37 3.47
C PRO A 104 20.14 -10.75 3.73
N ALA A 105 20.39 -11.11 4.99
CA ALA A 105 20.93 -12.41 5.34
C ALA A 105 19.91 -13.55 5.11
N LEU A 106 18.61 -13.28 5.29
CA LEU A 106 17.54 -14.23 4.97
C LEU A 106 17.31 -14.30 3.46
N VAL A 107 17.40 -13.17 2.75
CA VAL A 107 17.23 -13.14 1.29
C VAL A 107 18.35 -13.91 0.58
N ASN A 108 19.58 -13.79 1.09
CA ASN A 108 20.76 -14.49 0.57
C ASN A 108 21.10 -15.77 1.37
N ALA A 109 20.10 -16.39 2.00
CA ALA A 109 20.30 -17.57 2.85
C ALA A 109 21.04 -18.70 2.11
N HIS A 110 20.68 -18.95 0.83
CA HIS A 110 21.33 -19.94 -0.02
C HIS A 110 22.81 -19.65 -0.33
N ALA A 111 23.18 -18.38 -0.51
CA ALA A 111 24.58 -18.00 -0.72
C ALA A 111 25.41 -18.18 0.56
N SER A 112 24.77 -17.95 1.70
CA SER A 112 25.39 -18.04 3.03
C SER A 112 25.69 -19.50 3.43
N THR A 113 24.89 -20.46 2.94
CA THR A 113 25.10 -21.90 3.19
C THR A 113 26.10 -22.54 2.22
N SER A 114 26.14 -22.09 0.95
CA SER A 114 27.13 -22.57 -0.04
C SER A 114 28.58 -22.24 0.31
N LEU A 115 28.85 -21.15 1.05
CA LEU A 115 30.22 -20.76 1.43
C LEU A 115 30.92 -21.76 2.38
N LYS A 116 30.21 -22.72 2.99
CA LYS A 116 30.79 -23.77 3.85
C LYS A 116 30.92 -25.13 3.17
N GLN A 117 30.37 -25.31 1.97
CA GLN A 117 30.47 -26.55 1.23
C GLN A 117 31.09 -26.29 -0.15
N THR A 118 32.33 -26.78 -0.31
CA THR A 118 33.12 -26.92 -1.55
C THR A 118 34.12 -25.80 -1.89
N SER A 119 35.39 -26.16 -1.69
CA SER A 119 36.56 -25.71 -2.43
C SER A 119 36.64 -26.42 -3.79
N ARG A 120 36.38 -25.72 -4.93
CA ARG A 120 37.03 -25.88 -6.26
C ARG A 120 36.36 -25.00 -7.36
N PRO A 121 37.01 -24.75 -8.52
CA PRO A 121 37.17 -23.41 -9.08
C PRO A 121 36.04 -22.95 -10.02
N ALA A 122 36.04 -21.64 -10.25
CA ALA A 122 35.14 -20.87 -11.10
C ALA A 122 34.91 -21.51 -12.47
N GLY A 123 33.69 -22.01 -12.69
CA GLY A 123 33.10 -22.29 -13.99
C GLY A 123 31.91 -21.37 -14.19
N SER A 124 31.97 -20.57 -15.25
CA SER A 124 30.93 -19.70 -15.83
C SER A 124 29.49 -20.06 -15.42
N ALA A 125 28.94 -19.32 -14.46
CA ALA A 125 27.51 -19.22 -14.28
C ALA A 125 26.98 -18.11 -15.21
N SER A 126 26.34 -18.52 -16.31
CA SER A 126 25.67 -17.64 -17.26
C SER A 126 24.49 -16.94 -16.56
N GLY A 127 24.74 -15.75 -16.04
CA GLY A 127 23.69 -14.77 -15.79
C GLY A 127 23.31 -14.15 -17.12
N ARG A 128 22.21 -14.60 -17.73
CA ARG A 128 21.63 -13.91 -18.89
C ARG A 128 21.20 -12.51 -18.45
N ALA A 129 22.02 -11.51 -18.75
CA ALA A 129 21.55 -10.14 -18.88
C ALA A 129 20.45 -10.15 -19.95
N TYR A 130 19.30 -9.57 -19.62
CA TYR A 130 18.18 -9.50 -20.56
C TYR A 130 18.53 -8.50 -21.66
N SER A 131 18.98 -9.00 -22.82
CA SER A 131 19.05 -8.19 -24.04
C SER A 131 17.63 -7.80 -24.44
N PHE A 132 17.40 -6.50 -24.61
CA PHE A 132 16.14 -5.98 -25.11
C PHE A 132 16.25 -5.79 -26.62
N SER A 133 15.49 -6.55 -27.40
CA SER A 133 15.39 -6.38 -28.84
C SER A 133 14.52 -5.17 -29.17
N PHE A 134 15.13 -4.10 -29.71
CA PHE A 134 14.44 -3.23 -30.66
C PHE A 134 14.71 -3.82 -32.06
N GLY A 135 13.70 -3.85 -32.93
CA GLY A 135 13.68 -4.69 -34.13
C GLY A 135 14.91 -4.61 -35.05
N SER A 136 15.44 -5.81 -35.38
CA SER A 136 16.20 -6.25 -36.58
C SER A 136 17.47 -5.46 -36.97
N THR A 137 18.63 -6.06 -37.24
CA THR A 137 18.98 -7.37 -37.84
C THR A 137 20.29 -7.92 -37.27
N GLU A 138 20.51 -9.21 -37.54
CA GLU A 138 21.69 -10.04 -37.28
C GLU A 138 23.02 -9.34 -37.55
N ASP A 139 24.03 -9.62 -36.71
CA ASP A 139 25.40 -9.81 -37.21
C ASP A 139 26.22 -10.70 -36.28
N GLN A 140 26.97 -11.59 -36.94
CA GLN A 140 27.73 -12.72 -36.41
C GLN A 140 28.99 -12.28 -35.65
N GLU A 141 29.27 -12.98 -34.56
CA GLU A 141 30.55 -12.94 -33.84
C GLU A 141 31.66 -13.59 -34.68
N THR A 142 32.71 -12.81 -34.99
CA THR A 142 34.05 -13.35 -35.26
C THR A 142 35.06 -12.66 -34.34
N ALA A 143 35.79 -13.48 -33.59
CA ALA A 143 36.85 -13.06 -32.67
C ALA A 143 38.18 -12.89 -33.42
N GLY A 144 38.99 -11.91 -33.01
CA GLY A 144 40.40 -11.81 -33.40
C GLY A 144 40.99 -10.41 -33.31
N GLU A 145 41.57 -10.10 -32.15
CA GLU A 145 42.84 -9.35 -32.01
C GLU A 145 43.02 -8.04 -32.80
N ASP A 146 42.17 -7.01 -32.58
CA ASP A 146 42.49 -5.60 -32.94
C ASP A 146 41.64 -4.53 -32.19
N ASN A 147 41.00 -4.88 -31.06
CA ASN A 147 39.93 -4.04 -30.47
C ASN A 147 40.37 -2.71 -29.83
N ASN A 148 41.65 -2.53 -29.45
CA ASN A 148 42.03 -1.40 -28.59
C ASN A 148 42.14 -0.04 -29.33
N SER A 149 42.37 -0.05 -30.65
CA SER A 149 42.43 1.19 -31.46
C SER A 149 41.05 1.60 -31.98
N LEU A 150 40.22 0.62 -32.34
CA LEU A 150 38.84 0.80 -32.79
C LEU A 150 37.93 1.29 -31.65
N ASP A 151 38.09 0.77 -30.43
CA ASP A 151 37.31 1.22 -29.27
C ASP A 151 37.66 2.65 -28.84
N ASN A 152 38.93 3.08 -28.99
CA ASN A 152 39.33 4.46 -28.70
C ASN A 152 38.80 5.46 -29.73
N ASN A 153 38.80 5.12 -31.02
CA ASN A 153 38.25 6.01 -32.06
C ASN A 153 36.73 6.17 -31.92
N ARG A 154 36.02 5.08 -31.62
CA ARG A 154 34.57 5.13 -31.33
C ARG A 154 34.26 5.92 -30.06
N TYR A 155 35.13 5.88 -29.05
CA TYR A 155 34.97 6.69 -27.84
C TYR A 155 35.18 8.19 -28.10
N SER A 156 36.14 8.56 -28.95
CA SER A 156 36.27 9.97 -29.40
C SER A 156 35.04 10.44 -30.18
N GLU A 157 34.48 9.60 -31.05
CA GLU A 157 33.23 9.91 -31.77
C GLU A 157 32.05 10.10 -30.82
N ILE A 158 31.89 9.23 -29.81
CA ILE A 158 30.86 9.36 -28.76
C ILE A 158 31.03 10.69 -28.01
N LYS A 159 32.26 11.06 -27.66
CA LYS A 159 32.54 12.31 -26.94
C LYS A 159 32.30 13.55 -27.82
N GLU A 160 32.56 13.46 -29.11
CA GLU A 160 32.23 14.51 -30.08
C GLU A 160 30.71 14.69 -30.21
N GLN A 161 29.96 13.59 -30.35
CA GLN A 161 28.49 13.63 -30.35
C GLN A 161 27.94 14.19 -29.03
N ALA A 162 28.57 13.82 -27.91
CA ALA A 162 28.16 14.29 -26.59
C ALA A 162 28.30 15.81 -26.42
N SER A 163 29.20 16.47 -27.18
CA SER A 163 29.33 17.94 -27.17
C SER A 163 28.04 18.66 -27.57
N GLY A 164 27.18 18.00 -28.36
CA GLY A 164 25.88 18.50 -28.81
C GLY A 164 24.69 18.14 -27.91
N LEU A 165 24.91 17.51 -26.74
CA LEU A 165 23.84 16.99 -25.89
C LEU A 165 22.75 18.03 -25.58
N ALA A 166 23.10 19.30 -25.39
CA ALA A 166 22.12 20.34 -25.08
C ALA A 166 21.03 20.53 -26.16
N ALA A 167 21.35 20.25 -27.43
CA ALA A 167 20.43 20.38 -28.55
C ALA A 167 19.71 19.06 -28.90
N MET A 168 20.21 17.92 -28.39
CA MET A 168 19.66 16.60 -28.69
C MET A 168 18.34 16.34 -27.94
N SER A 169 17.52 15.43 -28.48
CA SER A 169 16.32 14.91 -27.82
C SER A 169 16.67 13.86 -26.77
N ILE A 170 15.77 13.64 -25.80
CA ILE A 170 15.91 12.61 -24.77
C ILE A 170 16.09 11.21 -25.37
N PRO A 171 15.34 10.79 -26.44
CA PRO A 171 15.63 9.53 -27.11
C PRO A 171 17.05 9.44 -27.66
N GLN A 172 17.59 10.54 -28.21
CA GLN A 172 18.97 10.58 -28.70
C GLN A 172 19.99 10.49 -27.55
N TRP A 173 19.69 11.06 -26.38
CA TRP A 173 20.52 10.90 -25.17
C TRP A 173 20.61 9.43 -24.76
N HIS A 174 19.47 8.73 -24.74
CA HIS A 174 19.42 7.31 -24.36
C HIS A 174 20.14 6.40 -25.36
N GLU A 175 20.13 6.73 -26.65
CA GLU A 175 20.95 6.02 -27.64
C GLU A 175 22.46 6.27 -27.43
N LEU A 176 22.85 7.51 -27.08
CA LEU A 176 24.23 7.82 -26.73
C LEU A 176 24.68 7.10 -25.46
N PHE A 177 23.82 7.01 -24.44
CA PHE A 177 24.08 6.24 -23.22
C PHE A 177 24.27 4.77 -23.53
N ARG A 178 23.42 4.19 -24.39
CA ARG A 178 23.57 2.82 -24.87
C ARG A 178 24.91 2.62 -25.57
N ALA A 179 25.28 3.52 -26.49
CA ALA A 179 26.55 3.43 -27.22
C ALA A 179 27.75 3.49 -26.27
N SER A 180 27.71 4.37 -25.27
CA SER A 180 28.77 4.53 -24.27
C SER A 180 28.97 3.27 -23.42
N LEU A 181 27.87 2.65 -23.00
CA LEU A 181 27.92 1.47 -22.12
C LEU A 181 28.22 0.15 -22.82
N LYS A 182 28.26 0.10 -24.17
CA LYS A 182 28.63 -1.13 -24.91
C LYS A 182 30.01 -1.66 -24.50
N ARG A 183 30.94 -0.78 -24.11
CA ARG A 183 32.32 -1.13 -23.70
C ARG A 183 32.38 -1.87 -22.36
N LEU A 184 31.44 -1.60 -21.46
CA LEU A 184 31.39 -2.21 -20.12
C LEU A 184 30.89 -3.66 -20.13
N GLY A 185 30.41 -4.16 -21.28
CA GLY A 185 29.88 -5.51 -21.43
C GLY A 185 28.57 -5.74 -20.66
N THR A 186 28.12 -6.99 -20.62
CA THR A 186 26.91 -7.40 -19.90
C THR A 186 27.22 -7.68 -18.43
N GLY A 187 26.98 -6.69 -17.57
CA GLY A 187 27.09 -6.84 -16.13
C GLY A 187 25.83 -7.44 -15.49
N THR A 188 26.00 -8.08 -14.33
CA THR A 188 24.85 -8.28 -13.43
C THR A 188 24.42 -6.92 -12.88
N ALA A 189 23.11 -6.70 -12.66
CA ALA A 189 22.57 -5.48 -12.05
C ALA A 189 22.94 -5.38 -10.56
N ALA A 190 24.23 -5.28 -10.27
CA ALA A 190 24.83 -5.11 -8.95
C ALA A 190 25.30 -3.66 -8.80
N ALA A 191 25.32 -3.16 -7.57
CA ALA A 191 25.65 -1.77 -7.26
C ALA A 191 27.01 -1.31 -7.85
N ALA A 192 28.03 -2.19 -7.88
CA ALA A 192 29.33 -1.87 -8.44
C ALA A 192 29.28 -1.56 -9.95
N TYR A 193 28.58 -2.39 -10.72
CA TYR A 193 28.41 -2.17 -12.16
C TYR A 193 27.62 -0.88 -12.44
N ILE A 194 26.60 -0.61 -11.63
CA ILE A 194 25.80 0.61 -11.78
C ILE A 194 26.62 1.87 -11.50
N GLN A 195 27.53 1.82 -10.52
CA GLN A 195 28.43 2.94 -10.27
C GLN A 195 29.40 3.14 -11.44
N GLU A 196 30.01 2.07 -11.93
CA GLU A 196 30.95 2.15 -13.07
C GLU A 196 30.26 2.65 -14.35
N ALA A 197 29.04 2.18 -14.60
CA ALA A 197 28.22 2.66 -15.70
C ALA A 197 27.84 4.15 -15.53
N ALA A 198 27.53 4.59 -14.31
CA ALA A 198 27.27 6.01 -14.04
C ALA A 198 28.51 6.86 -14.33
N ASP A 199 29.69 6.44 -13.86
CA ASP A 199 30.95 7.15 -14.07
C ASP A 199 31.27 7.32 -15.56
N GLU A 200 31.05 6.28 -16.37
CA GLU A 200 31.22 6.32 -17.83
C GLU A 200 30.26 7.31 -18.52
N LEU A 201 29.01 7.37 -18.05
CA LEU A 201 28.03 8.34 -18.57
C LEU A 201 28.34 9.78 -18.13
N TYR A 202 28.85 10.00 -16.93
CA TYR A 202 29.28 11.33 -16.50
C TYR A 202 30.55 11.79 -17.21
N ALA A 203 31.42 10.87 -17.65
CA ALA A 203 32.64 11.21 -18.38
C ALA A 203 32.38 11.89 -19.74
N ILE A 204 31.22 11.63 -20.36
CA ILE A 204 30.82 12.24 -21.63
C ILE A 204 30.02 13.54 -21.46
N LYS A 205 29.69 13.95 -20.23
CA LYS A 205 28.85 15.12 -19.96
C LYS A 205 29.56 16.43 -20.38
N PRO A 206 29.02 17.22 -21.33
CA PRO A 206 29.56 18.53 -21.66
C PRO A 206 29.18 19.57 -20.61
N LYS A 207 29.76 20.76 -20.72
CA LYS A 207 29.33 21.91 -19.91
C LYS A 207 27.99 22.44 -20.44
N MET A 208 26.95 22.43 -19.60
CA MET A 208 25.59 22.86 -19.96
C MET A 208 25.05 23.86 -18.92
N SER A 209 23.82 24.33 -19.11
CA SER A 209 23.14 25.13 -18.09
C SER A 209 22.73 24.27 -16.90
N ALA A 210 22.49 24.90 -15.74
CA ALA A 210 22.12 24.19 -14.52
C ALA A 210 20.84 23.33 -14.67
N ALA A 211 19.81 23.84 -15.34
CA ALA A 211 18.60 23.05 -15.64
C ALA A 211 18.89 21.81 -16.49
N MET A 212 19.74 21.97 -17.52
CA MET A 212 20.10 20.86 -18.40
C MET A 212 21.01 19.86 -17.70
N ASP A 213 21.86 20.31 -16.78
CA ASP A 213 22.65 19.44 -15.91
C ASP A 213 21.77 18.59 -14.99
N GLN A 214 20.72 19.17 -14.41
CA GLN A 214 19.73 18.45 -13.60
C GLN A 214 18.96 17.43 -14.44
N LEU A 215 18.52 17.79 -15.65
CA LEU A 215 17.87 16.86 -16.57
C LEU A 215 18.80 15.73 -17.01
N PHE A 216 20.06 16.02 -17.28
CA PHE A 216 21.07 15.01 -17.61
C PHE A 216 21.25 14.02 -16.46
N GLU A 217 21.42 14.52 -15.24
CA GLU A 217 21.53 13.68 -14.05
C GLU A 217 20.29 12.79 -13.87
N LEU A 218 19.08 13.36 -14.01
CA LEU A 218 17.84 12.59 -13.95
C LEU A 218 17.83 11.46 -14.99
N HIS A 219 18.22 11.75 -16.24
CA HIS A 219 18.19 10.76 -17.32
C HIS A 219 19.27 9.68 -17.19
N VAL A 220 20.44 9.97 -16.64
CA VAL A 220 21.45 8.96 -16.29
C VAL A 220 20.86 7.98 -15.26
N GLN A 221 20.27 8.51 -14.18
CA GLN A 221 19.67 7.69 -13.14
C GLN A 221 18.49 6.84 -13.68
N LEU A 222 17.61 7.44 -14.48
CA LEU A 222 16.48 6.74 -15.11
C LEU A 222 16.93 5.63 -16.06
N TYR A 223 17.96 5.88 -16.87
CA TYR A 223 18.50 4.90 -17.80
C TYR A 223 19.08 3.70 -17.06
N LEU A 224 19.90 3.93 -16.03
CA LEU A 224 20.48 2.87 -15.20
C LEU A 224 19.39 2.13 -14.40
N MET A 225 18.37 2.84 -13.92
CA MET A 225 17.26 2.21 -13.21
C MET A 225 16.47 1.30 -14.16
N ARG A 226 16.24 1.73 -15.40
CA ARG A 226 15.58 0.94 -16.42
C ARG A 226 16.39 -0.30 -16.82
N TYR A 227 17.72 -0.20 -16.81
CA TYR A 227 18.64 -1.33 -17.02
C TYR A 227 18.49 -2.40 -15.92
N CYS A 228 18.33 -1.97 -14.66
CA CYS A 228 18.14 -2.88 -13.52
C CYS A 228 16.78 -3.59 -13.53
N ILE A 229 15.75 -2.98 -14.12
CA ILE A 229 14.36 -3.45 -14.04
C ILE A 229 14.04 -4.36 -15.24
N PRO A 230 13.80 -5.67 -15.03
CA PRO A 230 13.36 -6.55 -16.10
C PRO A 230 11.92 -6.21 -16.52
N PRO A 231 11.47 -6.66 -17.71
CA PRO A 231 10.07 -6.53 -18.11
C PRO A 231 9.12 -7.11 -17.04
N ALA A 232 8.01 -6.41 -16.76
CA ALA A 232 7.08 -6.77 -15.68
C ALA A 232 6.52 -8.21 -15.78
N ARG A 233 6.49 -8.78 -16.99
CA ARG A 233 6.11 -10.17 -17.24
C ARG A 233 7.13 -10.86 -18.12
N ASN A 234 7.35 -12.14 -17.83
CA ASN A 234 8.08 -13.03 -18.71
C ASN A 234 7.31 -13.19 -20.03
N SER A 235 7.99 -13.04 -21.17
CA SER A 235 7.37 -13.12 -22.50
C SER A 235 6.82 -14.50 -22.86
N ILE A 236 7.32 -15.57 -22.22
CA ILE A 236 6.93 -16.96 -22.50
C ILE A 236 5.89 -17.43 -21.48
N THR A 237 6.18 -17.24 -20.19
CA THR A 237 5.32 -17.79 -19.12
C THR A 237 4.27 -16.81 -18.62
N HIS A 238 4.31 -15.55 -19.07
CA HIS A 238 3.49 -14.43 -18.57
C HIS A 238 3.49 -14.24 -17.04
N THR A 239 4.43 -14.88 -16.34
CA THR A 239 4.55 -14.76 -14.89
C THR A 239 5.25 -13.45 -14.52
N PRO A 240 4.88 -12.82 -13.39
CA PRO A 240 5.57 -11.62 -12.90
C PRO A 240 7.06 -11.90 -12.65
N VAL A 241 7.93 -11.01 -13.12
CA VAL A 241 9.38 -11.11 -12.89
C VAL A 241 9.74 -10.30 -11.65
N TYR A 242 10.52 -10.90 -10.76
CA TYR A 242 10.91 -10.30 -9.48
C TYR A 242 12.36 -9.80 -9.60
N LEU A 243 12.65 -8.61 -9.06
CA LEU A 243 14.03 -8.10 -8.95
C LEU A 243 14.86 -9.03 -8.06
N SER A 244 16.10 -9.31 -8.48
CA SER A 244 17.09 -9.95 -7.61
C SER A 244 17.45 -9.00 -6.46
N TYR A 245 17.99 -9.54 -5.36
CA TYR A 245 18.39 -8.70 -4.22
C TYR A 245 19.44 -7.63 -4.60
N PRO A 246 20.51 -7.94 -5.34
CA PRO A 246 21.45 -6.92 -5.83
C PRO A 246 20.79 -5.86 -6.72
N ALA A 247 19.88 -6.27 -7.61
CA ALA A 247 19.15 -5.35 -8.46
C ALA A 247 18.20 -4.46 -7.66
N GLN A 248 17.57 -4.99 -6.60
CA GLN A 248 16.74 -4.20 -5.71
C GLN A 248 17.57 -3.13 -4.97
N LEU A 249 18.75 -3.48 -4.45
CA LEU A 249 19.62 -2.50 -3.81
C LEU A 249 20.05 -1.40 -4.77
N ALA A 250 20.40 -1.77 -6.00
CA ALA A 250 20.75 -0.80 -7.03
C ALA A 250 19.58 0.13 -7.35
N VAL A 251 18.37 -0.41 -7.57
CA VAL A 251 17.16 0.38 -7.83
C VAL A 251 16.81 1.28 -6.64
N ASP A 252 16.90 0.79 -5.40
CA ASP A 252 16.64 1.59 -4.19
C ASP A 252 17.62 2.78 -4.10
N ALA A 253 18.89 2.58 -4.44
CA ALA A 253 19.90 3.65 -4.45
C ALA A 253 19.64 4.69 -5.55
N LEU A 254 19.35 4.24 -6.78
CA LEU A 254 19.01 5.10 -7.91
C LEU A 254 17.73 5.90 -7.64
N GLN A 255 16.69 5.27 -7.08
CA GLN A 255 15.43 5.92 -6.74
C GLN A 255 15.63 6.98 -5.66
N LYS A 256 16.47 6.71 -4.64
CA LYS A 256 16.83 7.71 -3.62
C LYS A 256 17.56 8.91 -4.22
N ALA A 257 18.44 8.70 -5.20
CA ALA A 257 19.14 9.78 -5.90
C ALA A 257 18.15 10.63 -6.73
N ILE A 258 17.26 9.98 -7.49
CA ILE A 258 16.19 10.65 -8.25
C ILE A 258 15.28 11.46 -7.33
N ASP A 259 14.88 10.88 -6.20
CA ASP A 259 14.03 11.57 -5.21
C ASP A 259 14.72 12.81 -4.66
N SER A 260 16.00 12.70 -4.29
CA SER A 260 16.79 13.85 -3.82
C SER A 260 16.93 14.94 -4.89
N LEU A 261 17.05 14.56 -6.16
CA LEU A 261 17.18 15.48 -7.28
C LEU A 261 15.87 16.20 -7.58
N LEU A 262 14.75 15.48 -7.66
CA LEU A 262 13.44 16.05 -7.97
C LEU A 262 12.90 16.94 -6.83
N LEU A 263 13.33 16.73 -5.59
CA LEU A 263 13.01 17.62 -4.48
C LEU A 263 13.71 18.99 -4.57
N GLN A 264 14.81 19.09 -5.32
CA GLN A 264 15.44 20.38 -5.60
C GLN A 264 14.70 21.09 -6.74
N PRO A 265 14.40 22.39 -6.61
CA PRO A 265 13.72 23.12 -7.67
C PRO A 265 14.58 23.16 -8.94
N LEU A 266 13.94 23.09 -10.11
CA LEU A 266 14.62 23.20 -11.39
C LEU A 266 15.23 24.60 -11.56
N ASN A 267 16.53 24.67 -11.82
CA ASN A 267 17.27 25.93 -11.90
C ASN A 267 17.18 26.56 -13.29
N LEU A 268 16.13 27.36 -13.50
CA LEU A 268 15.89 28.12 -14.72
C LEU A 268 16.56 29.51 -14.74
N SER A 269 17.39 29.83 -13.75
CA SER A 269 17.97 31.18 -13.62
C SER A 269 18.98 31.49 -14.72
N GLY A 270 18.92 32.71 -15.27
CA GLY A 270 19.88 33.20 -16.26
C GLY A 270 19.76 32.59 -17.66
N LEU A 271 18.67 31.86 -17.97
CA LEU A 271 18.40 31.32 -19.30
C LEU A 271 17.76 32.36 -20.23
N ASP A 272 18.17 32.36 -21.49
CA ASP A 272 17.48 33.10 -22.55
C ASP A 272 16.22 32.35 -23.04
N SER A 273 15.42 32.99 -23.90
CA SER A 273 14.16 32.42 -24.39
C SER A 273 14.34 31.10 -25.14
N GLN A 274 15.43 30.96 -25.90
CA GLN A 274 15.71 29.75 -26.70
C GLN A 274 16.15 28.59 -25.79
N ALA A 275 17.03 28.83 -24.84
CA ALA A 275 17.47 27.83 -23.87
C ALA A 275 16.31 27.40 -22.96
N LEU A 276 15.41 28.32 -22.59
CA LEU A 276 14.20 27.99 -21.85
C LEU A 276 13.29 27.06 -22.67
N GLU A 277 13.07 27.35 -23.96
CA GLU A 277 12.27 26.51 -24.86
C GLU A 277 12.87 25.11 -25.01
N GLN A 278 14.20 25.00 -25.10
CA GLN A 278 14.89 23.71 -25.09
C GLN A 278 14.64 22.94 -23.80
N VAL A 279 14.78 23.56 -22.63
CA VAL A 279 14.48 22.92 -21.34
C VAL A 279 13.02 22.43 -21.28
N TRP A 280 12.07 23.22 -21.76
CA TRP A 280 10.66 22.82 -21.83
C TRP A 280 10.43 21.63 -22.78
N ALA A 281 11.08 21.60 -23.94
CA ALA A 281 11.02 20.46 -24.85
C ALA A 281 11.59 19.20 -24.18
N ARG A 282 12.67 19.33 -23.40
CA ARG A 282 13.25 18.21 -22.63
C ARG A 282 12.31 17.72 -21.55
N LEU A 283 11.67 18.61 -20.79
CA LEU A 283 10.66 18.22 -19.80
C LEU A 283 9.47 17.47 -20.42
N ASP A 284 8.97 17.91 -21.58
CA ASP A 284 7.89 17.23 -22.29
C ASP A 284 8.29 15.82 -22.74
N GLU A 285 9.49 15.68 -23.32
CA GLU A 285 10.02 14.37 -23.70
C GLU A 285 10.32 13.47 -22.48
N THR A 286 10.80 14.02 -21.37
CA THR A 286 10.98 13.29 -20.10
C THR A 286 9.64 12.79 -19.55
N ALA A 287 8.60 13.63 -19.57
CA ALA A 287 7.26 13.23 -19.16
C ALA A 287 6.70 12.12 -20.07
N ALA A 288 6.91 12.22 -21.39
CA ALA A 288 6.53 11.19 -22.35
C ALA A 288 7.28 9.87 -22.14
N TYR A 289 8.59 9.93 -21.85
CA TYR A 289 9.40 8.77 -21.52
C TYR A 289 8.90 8.07 -20.25
N LEU A 290 8.72 8.82 -19.16
CA LEU A 290 8.21 8.28 -17.90
C LEU A 290 6.80 7.73 -18.04
N ARG A 291 5.93 8.37 -18.84
CA ARG A 291 4.61 7.84 -19.18
C ARG A 291 4.74 6.48 -19.87
N ALA A 292 5.64 6.33 -20.83
CA ALA A 292 5.84 5.06 -21.52
C ALA A 292 6.35 3.95 -20.57
N GLU A 293 7.27 4.28 -19.67
CA GLU A 293 7.84 3.33 -18.70
C GLU A 293 6.87 2.96 -17.56
N MET A 294 5.99 3.87 -17.14
CA MET A 294 5.05 3.61 -16.04
C MET A 294 3.83 2.78 -16.47
N LEU A 295 3.40 2.83 -17.74
CA LEU A 295 2.17 2.16 -18.18
C LEU A 295 2.20 0.62 -18.09
N PRO A 296 3.33 -0.07 -18.34
CA PRO A 296 3.46 -1.51 -18.11
C PRO A 296 3.53 -1.91 -16.63
N GLU A 297 3.65 -0.95 -15.71
CA GLU A 297 3.78 -1.23 -14.28
C GLU A 297 2.53 -1.89 -13.71
N THR A 298 2.75 -2.73 -12.71
CA THR A 298 1.66 -3.36 -11.95
C THR A 298 1.55 -2.68 -10.60
N ALA A 299 0.42 -2.83 -9.91
CA ALA A 299 0.23 -2.29 -8.56
C ALA A 299 1.30 -2.74 -7.54
N ASN A 300 2.07 -3.79 -7.86
CA ASN A 300 3.11 -4.36 -7.00
C ASN A 300 4.52 -3.90 -7.40
N MET A 301 4.68 -3.31 -8.58
CA MET A 301 5.98 -2.91 -9.16
C MET A 301 5.81 -1.55 -9.84
N MET A 302 5.79 -0.49 -9.03
CA MET A 302 5.68 0.90 -9.47
C MET A 302 6.96 1.67 -9.14
N PHE A 303 7.96 1.59 -10.01
CA PHE A 303 9.24 2.28 -9.88
C PHE A 303 9.21 3.66 -10.55
N PHE A 304 8.57 3.76 -11.72
CA PHE A 304 8.48 4.96 -12.55
C PHE A 304 7.26 5.82 -12.22
N THR A 305 6.12 5.22 -11.83
CA THR A 305 4.90 5.98 -11.46
C THR A 305 5.14 7.07 -10.39
N PRO A 306 5.88 6.81 -9.29
CA PRO A 306 6.18 7.85 -8.31
C PRO A 306 7.07 8.96 -8.90
N ILE A 307 8.02 8.61 -9.75
CA ILE A 307 8.95 9.56 -10.39
C ILE A 307 8.20 10.46 -11.36
N TYR A 308 7.30 9.89 -12.18
CA TYR A 308 6.40 10.64 -13.05
C TYR A 308 5.61 11.69 -12.25
N SER A 309 5.00 11.26 -11.14
CA SER A 309 4.20 12.16 -10.29
C SER A 309 5.05 13.29 -9.70
N LYS A 310 6.26 12.97 -9.21
CA LYS A 310 7.22 13.94 -8.66
C LYS A 310 7.77 14.92 -9.69
N LEU A 311 8.02 14.47 -10.94
CA LEU A 311 8.43 15.36 -12.03
C LEU A 311 7.38 16.45 -12.26
N TRP A 312 6.11 16.05 -12.36
CA TRP A 312 5.01 16.99 -12.52
C TRP A 312 4.90 17.92 -11.31
N LEU A 313 4.91 17.37 -10.10
CA LEU A 313 4.69 18.13 -8.88
C LEU A 313 5.80 19.14 -8.57
N HIS A 314 7.07 18.76 -8.74
CA HIS A 314 8.19 19.56 -8.26
C HIS A 314 8.90 20.37 -9.36
N TRP A 315 8.90 19.90 -10.61
CA TRP A 315 9.64 20.56 -11.69
C TRP A 315 8.74 21.24 -12.71
N ILE A 316 7.68 20.58 -13.16
CA ILE A 316 6.83 21.11 -14.25
C ILE A 316 5.80 22.11 -13.71
N VAL A 317 4.88 21.67 -12.85
CA VAL A 317 3.73 22.46 -12.40
C VAL A 317 4.12 23.79 -11.74
N PRO A 318 5.13 23.84 -10.84
CA PRO A 318 5.53 25.10 -10.22
C PRO A 318 6.02 26.15 -11.22
N GLN A 319 6.49 25.71 -12.40
CA GLN A 319 7.06 26.57 -13.44
C GLN A 319 6.08 26.87 -14.58
N LEU A 320 4.86 26.32 -14.57
CA LEU A 320 3.93 26.46 -15.69
C LEU A 320 3.45 27.91 -15.90
N GLN A 321 3.44 28.78 -14.87
CA GLN A 321 3.01 30.18 -14.98
C GLN A 321 1.69 30.40 -15.78
N GLY A 322 0.75 29.45 -15.71
CA GLY A 322 -0.51 29.51 -16.46
C GLY A 322 -0.54 28.78 -17.82
N LYS A 323 0.54 28.11 -18.24
CA LYS A 323 0.57 27.20 -19.41
C LYS A 323 -0.24 25.92 -19.17
N ARG A 324 -1.57 26.08 -19.16
CA ARG A 324 -2.54 24.99 -18.95
C ARG A 324 -2.48 23.92 -20.07
N ASP A 325 -2.06 24.32 -21.27
CA ASP A 325 -2.01 23.47 -22.46
C ASP A 325 -1.17 22.19 -22.26
N MET A 326 -0.08 22.26 -21.48
CA MET A 326 0.78 21.10 -21.26
C MET A 326 0.06 20.03 -20.41
N LEU A 327 -0.69 20.44 -19.39
CA LEU A 327 -1.52 19.54 -18.57
C LEU A 327 -2.65 18.92 -19.39
N GLU A 328 -3.29 19.71 -20.26
CA GLU A 328 -4.39 19.24 -21.11
C GLU A 328 -3.89 18.30 -22.23
N SER A 329 -2.71 18.58 -22.80
CA SER A 329 -2.03 17.69 -23.74
C SER A 329 -1.68 16.36 -23.07
N GLU A 330 -1.12 16.40 -21.85
CA GLU A 330 -0.79 15.19 -21.10
C GLU A 330 -2.03 14.37 -20.77
N LEU A 331 -3.09 15.03 -20.29
CA LEU A 331 -4.36 14.37 -20.00
C LEU A 331 -4.97 13.73 -21.26
N THR A 332 -4.85 14.40 -22.41
CA THR A 332 -5.27 13.85 -23.71
C THR A 332 -4.46 12.62 -24.09
N ALA A 333 -3.14 12.64 -23.88
CA ALA A 333 -2.28 11.48 -24.12
C ALA A 333 -2.66 10.28 -23.23
N LEU A 334 -2.91 10.51 -21.94
CA LEU A 334 -3.38 9.48 -21.00
C LEU A 334 -4.78 8.95 -21.37
N ALA A 335 -5.70 9.82 -21.79
CA ALA A 335 -7.03 9.42 -22.24
C ALA A 335 -6.99 8.53 -23.49
N ARG A 336 -6.06 8.79 -24.43
CA ARG A 336 -5.85 7.91 -25.59
C ARG A 336 -5.39 6.51 -25.16
N VAL A 337 -4.52 6.41 -24.16
CA VAL A 337 -4.09 5.12 -23.61
C VAL A 337 -5.28 4.37 -22.98
N GLU A 338 -6.12 5.05 -22.21
CA GLU A 338 -7.33 4.48 -21.63
C GLU A 338 -8.27 3.91 -22.72
N VAL A 339 -8.53 4.68 -23.77
CA VAL A 339 -9.38 4.26 -24.90
C VAL A 339 -8.81 3.00 -25.58
N ASN A 340 -7.49 2.97 -25.84
CA ASN A 340 -6.83 1.83 -26.44
C ASN A 340 -6.92 0.56 -25.58
N LEU A 341 -6.74 0.71 -24.25
CA LEU A 341 -6.89 -0.40 -23.31
C LEU A 341 -8.32 -0.94 -23.29
N ILE A 342 -9.32 -0.05 -23.20
CA ILE A 342 -10.74 -0.45 -23.23
C ILE A 342 -11.08 -1.18 -24.54
N ALA A 343 -10.61 -0.66 -25.68
CA ALA A 343 -10.83 -1.28 -26.98
C ALA A 343 -10.22 -2.70 -27.04
N SER A 344 -8.99 -2.87 -26.54
CA SER A 344 -8.32 -4.18 -26.51
C SER A 344 -9.05 -5.22 -25.63
N THR A 345 -9.64 -4.79 -24.50
CA THR A 345 -10.42 -5.68 -23.62
C THR A 345 -11.76 -6.08 -24.23
N GLY A 346 -12.43 -5.17 -24.95
CA GLY A 346 -13.70 -5.47 -25.62
C GLY A 346 -13.56 -6.45 -26.79
N THR A 347 -12.43 -6.44 -27.51
CA THR A 347 -12.16 -7.42 -28.58
C THR A 347 -11.87 -8.83 -28.06
N ALA A 348 -11.26 -8.96 -26.88
CA ALA A 348 -10.94 -10.25 -26.28
C ALA A 348 -12.20 -11.00 -25.80
N GLU A 349 -13.20 -10.29 -25.28
CA GLU A 349 -14.48 -10.89 -24.87
C GLU A 349 -15.28 -11.43 -26.08
N THR A 350 -15.21 -10.79 -27.24
CA THR A 350 -15.86 -11.28 -28.47
C THR A 350 -15.16 -12.47 -29.13
N ALA A 351 -13.85 -12.65 -28.88
CA ALA A 351 -13.10 -13.80 -29.40
C ALA A 351 -13.31 -15.07 -28.56
N SER A 352 -13.54 -14.92 -27.24
CA SER A 352 -13.80 -16.05 -26.32
C SER A 352 -15.19 -16.67 -26.50
N SER A 353 -16.15 -15.97 -27.10
CA SER A 353 -17.51 -16.50 -27.32
C SER A 353 -17.66 -17.38 -28.57
N ASN A 354 -16.62 -17.52 -29.39
CA ASN A 354 -16.67 -18.26 -30.65
C ASN A 354 -15.88 -19.58 -30.65
N SER A 355 -15.38 -20.06 -29.50
CA SER A 355 -14.67 -21.36 -29.41
C SER A 355 -15.40 -22.38 -28.55
N SER A 356 -16.60 -22.79 -28.97
CA SER A 356 -17.20 -24.04 -28.47
C SER A 356 -18.20 -24.62 -29.47
N VAL A 357 -17.70 -25.06 -30.62
CA VAL A 357 -18.42 -26.01 -31.50
C VAL A 357 -17.42 -27.02 -32.06
N LEU A 358 -17.64 -28.30 -31.72
CA LEU A 358 -17.26 -29.58 -32.38
C LEU A 358 -16.91 -30.64 -31.29
N LYS A 359 -17.86 -31.49 -30.90
CA LYS A 359 -18.21 -32.84 -31.44
C LYS A 359 -17.38 -34.00 -30.85
N ALA A 360 -18.07 -34.94 -30.17
CA ALA A 360 -17.81 -36.37 -30.30
C ALA A 360 -19.01 -37.19 -29.79
N ALA A 361 -19.28 -38.29 -30.48
CA ALA A 361 -20.45 -39.17 -30.43
C ALA A 361 -20.29 -40.34 -29.44
N GLY A 362 -21.40 -41.01 -29.09
CA GLY A 362 -21.36 -42.31 -28.41
C GLY A 362 -22.70 -42.79 -27.85
N LYS A 363 -23.36 -43.65 -28.63
CA LYS A 363 -24.51 -44.54 -28.34
C LYS A 363 -24.53 -45.24 -26.96
N ASP A 364 -25.72 -45.38 -26.37
CA ASP A 364 -26.50 -46.63 -26.17
C ASP A 364 -27.29 -46.65 -24.84
N THR A 365 -28.59 -47.04 -24.95
CA THR A 365 -29.47 -47.79 -24.00
C THR A 365 -29.58 -47.33 -22.53
N SER A 366 -30.70 -47.32 -21.81
CA SER A 366 -32.07 -47.83 -21.95
C SER A 366 -32.83 -47.41 -20.68
N HIS A 367 -34.16 -47.30 -20.80
CA HIS A 367 -35.19 -47.62 -19.80
C HIS A 367 -35.43 -46.76 -18.54
N ASP A 368 -36.72 -46.38 -18.46
CA ASP A 368 -37.64 -46.41 -17.32
C ASP A 368 -37.81 -45.18 -16.43
N ASP A 369 -38.98 -44.54 -16.67
CA ASP A 369 -40.11 -44.49 -15.74
C ASP A 369 -40.39 -43.24 -14.88
N ILE A 370 -41.65 -42.80 -15.06
CA ILE A 370 -42.64 -42.37 -14.05
C ILE A 370 -42.74 -40.88 -13.68
N GLU A 371 -43.77 -40.29 -14.29
CA GLU A 371 -44.92 -39.57 -13.67
C GLU A 371 -44.78 -38.19 -12.98
N ASN A 372 -45.54 -37.28 -13.60
CA ASN A 372 -46.68 -36.51 -13.05
C ASN A 372 -46.51 -35.20 -12.26
N ASN A 373 -47.36 -34.29 -12.74
CA ASN A 373 -48.17 -33.28 -12.05
C ASN A 373 -47.59 -31.89 -11.75
N GLU A 374 -47.94 -30.97 -12.66
CA GLU A 374 -48.87 -29.85 -12.43
C GLU A 374 -49.23 -29.55 -10.96
N ASP A 375 -48.98 -28.31 -10.52
CA ASP A 375 -50.08 -27.47 -10.02
C ASP A 375 -49.74 -25.97 -10.10
N SER A 376 -50.82 -25.22 -10.15
CA SER A 376 -51.10 -23.87 -10.62
C SER A 376 -51.08 -22.75 -9.56
N GLY A 377 -50.92 -21.51 -10.05
CA GLY A 377 -51.52 -20.28 -9.51
C GLY A 377 -50.83 -19.60 -8.30
N THR A 378 -50.88 -18.28 -8.10
CA THR A 378 -51.56 -17.17 -8.77
C THR A 378 -50.95 -15.83 -8.29
N ARG A 379 -50.60 -14.96 -9.25
CA ARG A 379 -50.67 -13.49 -9.32
C ARG A 379 -50.98 -12.68 -8.03
N THR A 380 -50.21 -11.60 -7.78
CA THR A 380 -50.75 -10.23 -7.62
C THR A 380 -49.64 -9.16 -7.77
N GLN A 381 -49.98 -8.10 -8.47
CA GLN A 381 -49.14 -6.97 -8.86
C GLN A 381 -49.11 -5.89 -7.77
N GLY A 382 -47.97 -5.21 -7.64
CA GLY A 382 -47.83 -3.93 -6.94
C GLY A 382 -46.81 -3.07 -7.68
N THR A 383 -47.28 -1.96 -8.22
CA THR A 383 -46.59 -0.98 -9.06
C THR A 383 -45.59 -0.12 -8.28
N SER A 384 -44.42 0.17 -8.86
CA SER A 384 -43.57 1.31 -8.50
C SER A 384 -42.59 1.65 -9.64
N PRO A 385 -42.15 2.91 -9.74
CA PRO A 385 -41.94 3.59 -11.01
C PRO A 385 -40.57 3.35 -11.63
N VAL A 386 -40.56 3.50 -12.94
CA VAL A 386 -39.42 3.52 -13.85
C VAL A 386 -38.44 4.63 -13.45
N THR A 387 -37.26 4.26 -12.98
CA THR A 387 -36.06 5.09 -13.09
C THR A 387 -35.13 4.45 -14.12
N GLU A 388 -34.84 5.21 -15.17
CA GLU A 388 -33.96 4.87 -16.28
C GLU A 388 -32.68 4.14 -15.85
N LYS A 389 -32.56 2.88 -16.26
CA LYS A 389 -31.29 2.16 -16.29
C LYS A 389 -30.48 2.67 -17.48
N MET A 390 -29.72 3.74 -17.28
CA MET A 390 -28.57 4.02 -18.15
C MET A 390 -27.53 2.92 -17.92
N GLY A 391 -27.27 2.11 -18.95
CA GLY A 391 -26.53 0.87 -18.85
C GLY A 391 -25.11 1.03 -18.29
N ARG A 392 -24.88 0.52 -17.07
CA ARG A 392 -23.54 0.15 -16.60
C ARG A 392 -23.06 -1.08 -17.38
N LYS A 393 -22.42 -0.87 -18.52
CA LYS A 393 -21.45 -1.85 -19.03
C LYS A 393 -20.23 -1.80 -18.10
N SER A 394 -19.97 -2.88 -17.37
CA SER A 394 -18.82 -3.00 -16.47
C SER A 394 -17.52 -2.95 -17.29
N LYS A 395 -16.89 -1.76 -17.36
CA LYS A 395 -15.52 -1.62 -17.84
C LYS A 395 -14.60 -2.31 -16.82
N GLY A 396 -13.73 -3.21 -17.27
CA GLY A 396 -12.69 -3.80 -16.43
C GLY A 396 -11.82 -2.73 -15.76
N PRO A 397 -11.17 -3.03 -14.63
CA PRO A 397 -10.38 -2.04 -13.90
C PRO A 397 -9.19 -1.55 -14.73
N LEU A 398 -8.92 -0.25 -14.66
CA LEU A 398 -7.79 0.36 -15.34
C LEU A 398 -6.48 0.09 -14.58
N PRO A 399 -5.31 0.10 -15.26
CA PRO A 399 -4.02 0.02 -14.59
C PRO A 399 -3.86 1.17 -13.59
N LEU A 400 -3.39 0.84 -12.38
CA LEU A 400 -3.20 1.83 -11.30
C LEU A 400 -2.30 3.02 -11.71
N PRO A 401 -1.16 2.84 -12.43
CA PRO A 401 -0.35 3.95 -12.92
C PRO A 401 -1.15 4.98 -13.73
N LEU A 402 -2.01 4.50 -14.63
CA LEU A 402 -2.84 5.35 -15.48
C LEU A 402 -3.87 6.13 -14.65
N VAL A 403 -4.50 5.46 -13.67
CA VAL A 403 -5.47 6.09 -12.76
C VAL A 403 -4.81 7.20 -11.96
N LEU A 404 -3.62 6.94 -11.37
CA LEU A 404 -2.88 7.93 -10.59
C LEU A 404 -2.45 9.11 -11.46
N ALA A 405 -1.89 8.86 -12.64
CA ALA A 405 -1.46 9.92 -13.55
C ALA A 405 -2.63 10.82 -13.99
N GLN A 406 -3.77 10.25 -14.39
CA GLN A 406 -4.96 11.03 -14.74
C GLN A 406 -5.48 11.84 -13.54
N SER A 407 -5.48 11.25 -12.35
CA SER A 407 -5.94 11.92 -11.13
C SER A 407 -5.05 13.12 -10.77
N TRP A 408 -3.73 13.00 -10.92
CA TRP A 408 -2.78 14.11 -10.75
C TRP A 408 -2.99 15.22 -11.78
N MET A 409 -3.23 14.89 -13.05
CA MET A 409 -3.53 15.92 -14.06
C MET A 409 -4.81 16.69 -13.73
N TYR A 410 -5.89 15.99 -13.37
CA TYR A 410 -7.13 16.63 -12.91
C TYR A 410 -6.92 17.47 -11.64
N TYR A 411 -6.11 16.98 -10.70
CA TYR A 411 -5.73 17.72 -9.49
C TYR A 411 -5.03 19.04 -9.85
N HIS A 412 -4.04 19.04 -10.75
CA HIS A 412 -3.34 20.27 -11.13
C HIS A 412 -4.23 21.22 -11.93
N LEU A 413 -5.19 20.69 -12.70
CA LEU A 413 -6.21 21.47 -13.41
C LEU A 413 -7.31 22.05 -12.51
N LYS A 414 -7.25 21.79 -11.19
CA LYS A 414 -8.28 22.11 -10.17
C LYS A 414 -9.66 21.51 -10.52
N GLN A 415 -9.67 20.35 -11.16
CA GLN A 415 -10.86 19.58 -11.55
C GLN A 415 -11.06 18.39 -10.59
N ASP A 416 -11.24 18.70 -9.31
CA ASP A 416 -11.14 17.73 -8.22
C ASP A 416 -12.18 16.60 -8.29
N VAL A 417 -13.40 16.93 -8.73
CA VAL A 417 -14.46 15.93 -8.93
C VAL A 417 -14.03 14.86 -9.94
N SER A 418 -13.38 15.26 -11.04
CA SER A 418 -12.87 14.33 -12.04
C SER A 418 -11.72 13.49 -11.49
N ALA A 419 -10.84 14.08 -10.68
CA ALA A 419 -9.77 13.36 -9.99
C ALA A 419 -10.34 12.29 -9.04
N TRP A 420 -11.30 12.65 -8.18
CA TRP A 420 -11.95 11.72 -7.26
C TRP A 420 -12.68 10.60 -8.01
N GLN A 421 -13.40 10.93 -9.09
CA GLN A 421 -14.06 9.92 -9.91
C GLN A 421 -13.07 8.90 -10.48
N LYS A 422 -11.89 9.34 -10.93
CA LYS A 422 -10.83 8.46 -11.40
C LYS A 422 -10.27 7.58 -10.28
N LEU A 423 -9.98 8.14 -9.10
CA LEU A 423 -9.48 7.37 -7.96
C LEU A 423 -10.51 6.33 -7.46
N VAL A 424 -11.77 6.70 -7.37
CA VAL A 424 -12.86 5.84 -6.86
C VAL A 424 -13.22 4.73 -7.85
N HIS A 425 -13.36 5.06 -9.14
CA HIS A 425 -13.89 4.11 -10.14
C HIS A 425 -12.81 3.43 -10.98
N GLY A 426 -11.60 3.99 -11.04
CA GLY A 426 -10.54 3.52 -11.91
C GLY A 426 -9.72 2.37 -11.34
N SER A 427 -9.67 2.23 -10.01
CA SER A 427 -8.72 1.31 -9.37
C SER A 427 -9.20 -0.16 -9.35
N SER A 428 -8.23 -1.08 -9.46
CA SER A 428 -8.45 -2.53 -9.51
C SER A 428 -8.99 -3.13 -8.20
N ALA A 429 -9.34 -4.43 -8.24
CA ALA A 429 -9.85 -5.20 -7.10
C ALA A 429 -9.04 -5.08 -5.78
N TYR A 430 -7.76 -4.70 -5.86
CA TYR A 430 -6.88 -4.52 -4.69
C TYR A 430 -6.94 -3.12 -4.07
N GLY A 431 -7.58 -2.14 -4.72
CA GLY A 431 -7.63 -0.73 -4.31
C GLY A 431 -6.31 0.04 -4.50
N ILE A 432 -6.31 1.33 -4.18
CA ILE A 432 -5.15 2.22 -4.25
C ILE A 432 -4.33 2.15 -2.94
N PRO A 433 -2.99 1.98 -3.01
CA PRO A 433 -2.13 2.07 -1.83
C PRO A 433 -2.26 3.42 -1.09
N PRO A 434 -2.39 3.42 0.26
CA PRO A 434 -2.63 4.64 1.04
C PRO A 434 -1.60 5.73 0.82
N GLU A 435 -0.34 5.38 0.60
CA GLU A 435 0.76 6.31 0.34
C GLU A 435 0.48 7.22 -0.86
N HIS A 436 -0.17 6.71 -1.91
CA HIS A 436 -0.53 7.51 -3.07
C HIS A 436 -1.71 8.44 -2.79
N LEU A 437 -2.66 8.00 -1.96
CA LEU A 437 -3.81 8.83 -1.56
C LEU A 437 -3.38 9.94 -0.60
N LEU A 438 -2.58 9.60 0.41
CA LEU A 438 -2.02 10.54 1.37
C LEU A 438 -1.13 11.58 0.69
N TYR A 439 -0.46 11.24 -0.42
CA TYR A 439 0.38 12.20 -1.12
C TYR A 439 -0.40 13.40 -1.69
N PHE A 440 -1.62 13.20 -2.21
CA PHE A 440 -2.50 14.31 -2.59
C PHE A 440 -2.83 15.22 -1.40
N LEU A 441 -3.06 14.62 -0.24
CA LEU A 441 -3.45 15.33 0.98
C LEU A 441 -2.27 16.12 1.57
N HIS A 442 -1.09 15.51 1.65
CA HIS A 442 0.13 16.20 2.09
C HIS A 442 0.50 17.34 1.15
N THR A 443 0.33 17.17 -0.17
CA THR A 443 0.56 18.25 -1.13
C THR A 443 -0.35 19.46 -0.86
N LEU A 444 -1.65 19.24 -0.58
CA LEU A 444 -2.57 20.32 -0.22
C LEU A 444 -2.23 20.99 1.11
N ALA A 445 -1.74 20.20 2.08
CA ALA A 445 -1.30 20.71 3.37
C ALA A 445 -0.03 21.58 3.23
N ASP A 446 0.93 21.14 2.42
CA ASP A 446 2.17 21.87 2.12
C ASP A 446 1.89 23.18 1.35
N GLU A 447 0.90 23.16 0.45
CA GLU A 447 0.38 24.35 -0.26
C GLU A 447 -0.49 25.26 0.62
N ALA A 448 -0.84 24.84 1.84
CA ALA A 448 -1.77 25.50 2.76
C ALA A 448 -3.17 25.78 2.17
N ASP A 449 -3.64 24.94 1.23
CA ASP A 449 -4.98 25.02 0.62
C ASP A 449 -6.00 24.27 1.50
N TRP A 450 -6.27 24.81 2.68
CA TRP A 450 -7.06 24.15 3.74
C TRP A 450 -8.51 23.80 3.35
N PRO A 451 -9.27 24.66 2.65
CA PRO A 451 -10.62 24.32 2.21
C PRO A 451 -10.63 23.13 1.25
N ARG A 452 -9.69 23.11 0.30
CA ARG A 452 -9.54 22.01 -0.65
C ARG A 452 -9.06 20.74 0.07
N LEU A 453 -8.14 20.85 1.02
CA LEU A 453 -7.70 19.73 1.86
C LEU A 453 -8.89 19.07 2.58
N ALA A 454 -9.77 19.85 3.21
CA ALA A 454 -10.94 19.33 3.90
C ALA A 454 -11.90 18.56 2.97
N GLU A 455 -12.08 19.02 1.73
CA GLU A 455 -12.87 18.31 0.73
C GLU A 455 -12.20 17.01 0.30
N TRP A 456 -10.90 17.04 0.01
CA TRP A 456 -10.15 15.86 -0.37
C TRP A 456 -10.09 14.81 0.75
N LEU A 457 -9.93 15.23 2.00
CA LEU A 457 -9.98 14.33 3.16
C LEU A 457 -11.32 13.59 3.22
N ALA A 458 -12.43 14.31 3.09
CA ALA A 458 -13.76 13.71 3.12
C ALA A 458 -13.99 12.71 1.98
N GLN A 459 -13.49 13.00 0.78
CA GLN A 459 -13.68 12.16 -0.42
C GLN A 459 -12.75 10.95 -0.46
N LEU A 460 -11.50 11.09 -0.01
CA LEU A 460 -10.52 9.99 -0.04
C LEU A 460 -10.61 9.08 1.19
N GLY A 461 -11.19 9.53 2.31
CA GLY A 461 -11.37 8.76 3.53
C GLY A 461 -11.91 7.33 3.29
N PRO A 462 -13.02 7.14 2.57
CA PRO A 462 -13.56 5.81 2.27
C PRO A 462 -12.59 4.87 1.54
N LEU A 463 -11.68 5.40 0.72
CA LEU A 463 -10.66 4.61 0.02
C LEU A 463 -9.54 4.12 0.96
N LEU A 464 -9.38 4.76 2.11
CA LEU A 464 -8.46 4.35 3.17
C LEU A 464 -9.08 3.31 4.12
N ALA A 465 -10.42 3.21 4.15
CA ALA A 465 -11.15 2.40 5.12
C ALA A 465 -10.85 0.90 5.05
N ASN A 466 -10.52 0.36 3.87
CA ASN A 466 -10.33 -1.08 3.68
C ASN A 466 -8.88 -1.54 3.97
N ARG A 467 -8.07 -0.73 4.66
CA ARG A 467 -6.65 -0.95 4.88
C ARG A 467 -6.28 -0.66 6.35
N ARG A 468 -5.27 -1.39 6.86
CA ARG A 468 -4.86 -1.40 8.29
C ARG A 468 -4.69 0.00 8.88
N ASN A 469 -4.77 0.11 10.21
CA ASN A 469 -4.83 1.38 10.98
C ASN A 469 -3.67 2.39 10.80
N SER A 470 -2.53 2.03 10.21
CA SER A 470 -1.37 2.95 10.08
C SER A 470 -1.69 4.27 9.33
N PRO A 471 -2.24 4.24 8.10
CA PRO A 471 -2.68 5.43 7.39
C PRO A 471 -3.72 6.28 8.12
N LEU A 472 -4.52 5.71 9.04
CA LEU A 472 -5.54 6.48 9.75
C LEU A 472 -4.93 7.49 10.72
N GLN A 473 -3.77 7.22 11.31
CA GLN A 473 -3.12 8.19 12.23
C GLN A 473 -2.68 9.45 11.49
N ASP A 474 -2.06 9.29 10.33
CA ASP A 474 -1.60 10.41 9.50
C ASP A 474 -2.80 11.16 8.90
N TYR A 475 -3.80 10.42 8.44
CA TYR A 475 -5.08 10.97 7.99
C TYR A 475 -5.77 11.81 9.08
N MET A 476 -5.79 11.34 10.33
CA MET A 476 -6.36 12.12 11.45
C MET A 476 -5.54 13.37 11.76
N ARG A 477 -4.22 13.31 11.66
CA ARG A 477 -3.35 14.50 11.83
C ARG A 477 -3.65 15.56 10.77
N LEU A 478 -3.90 15.14 9.53
CA LEU A 478 -4.30 16.04 8.45
C LEU A 478 -5.69 16.66 8.71
N TRP A 479 -6.65 15.89 9.23
CA TRP A 479 -7.92 16.44 9.70
C TRP A 479 -7.75 17.46 10.82
N ASP A 480 -6.94 17.16 11.83
CA ASP A 480 -6.67 18.09 12.93
C ASP A 480 -6.06 19.40 12.42
N THR A 481 -5.14 19.31 11.46
CA THR A 481 -4.53 20.47 10.80
C THR A 481 -5.56 21.27 10.00
N ALA A 482 -6.37 20.59 9.18
CA ALA A 482 -7.41 21.25 8.39
C ALA A 482 -8.45 21.96 9.27
N ILE A 483 -8.87 21.33 10.38
CA ILE A 483 -9.87 21.89 11.31
C ILE A 483 -9.35 23.10 12.07
N GLN A 484 -8.04 23.19 12.33
CA GLN A 484 -7.44 24.40 12.93
C GLN A 484 -7.64 25.64 12.04
N HIS A 485 -7.65 25.45 10.71
CA HIS A 485 -7.79 26.53 9.73
C HIS A 485 -9.22 26.66 9.18
N VAL A 486 -9.99 25.58 9.15
CA VAL A 486 -11.38 25.50 8.68
C VAL A 486 -12.25 24.77 9.71
N PRO A 487 -12.60 25.42 10.84
CA PRO A 487 -13.33 24.77 11.93
C PRO A 487 -14.67 24.18 11.50
N GLU A 488 -15.33 24.80 10.51
CA GLU A 488 -16.60 24.32 9.97
C GLU A 488 -16.46 22.92 9.35
N ALA A 489 -15.28 22.49 8.93
CA ALA A 489 -15.07 21.17 8.33
C ALA A 489 -15.17 20.01 9.33
N GLU A 490 -15.21 20.29 10.63
CA GLU A 490 -15.28 19.26 11.68
C GLU A 490 -16.49 18.32 11.52
N HIS A 491 -17.66 18.82 11.09
CA HIS A 491 -18.82 17.96 10.83
C HIS A 491 -18.53 16.92 9.74
N ARG A 492 -17.83 17.31 8.68
CA ARG A 492 -17.46 16.41 7.57
C ARG A 492 -16.53 15.31 8.05
N MET A 493 -15.56 15.64 8.91
CA MET A 493 -14.68 14.64 9.53
C MET A 493 -15.51 13.57 10.24
N TRP A 494 -16.49 13.97 11.03
CA TRP A 494 -17.35 13.04 11.77
C TRP A 494 -18.18 12.16 10.84
N ASP A 495 -18.83 12.76 9.84
CA ASP A 495 -19.63 12.03 8.85
C ASP A 495 -18.77 11.00 8.09
N THR A 496 -17.55 11.40 7.70
CA THR A 496 -16.60 10.52 7.03
C THR A 496 -16.15 9.37 7.95
N LEU A 497 -15.77 9.66 9.21
CA LEU A 497 -15.37 8.61 10.15
C LEU A 497 -16.51 7.63 10.42
N VAL A 498 -17.75 8.10 10.58
CA VAL A 498 -18.91 7.22 10.75
C VAL A 498 -19.15 6.37 9.51
N GLY A 499 -19.05 6.96 8.31
CA GLY A 499 -19.19 6.22 7.04
C GLY A 499 -18.11 5.16 6.79
N MET A 500 -16.97 5.24 7.50
CA MET A 500 -15.86 4.30 7.41
C MET A 500 -15.89 3.19 8.48
N LEU A 501 -16.90 3.16 9.36
CA LEU A 501 -17.04 2.11 10.37
C LEU A 501 -17.25 0.72 9.70
N PRO A 502 -16.72 -0.37 10.29
CA PRO A 502 -16.06 -0.45 11.60
C PRO A 502 -14.55 -0.10 11.58
N HIS A 503 -13.94 0.08 10.41
CA HIS A 503 -12.49 0.23 10.27
C HIS A 503 -11.94 1.51 10.91
N SER A 504 -12.72 2.59 10.87
CA SER A 504 -12.40 3.87 11.51
C SER A 504 -12.63 3.88 13.03
N ARG A 505 -13.12 2.80 13.65
CA ARG A 505 -13.51 2.79 15.08
C ARG A 505 -12.42 3.33 16.00
N PRO A 506 -11.14 2.90 15.92
CA PRO A 506 -10.10 3.42 16.81
C PRO A 506 -9.92 4.93 16.66
N ALA A 507 -9.85 5.42 15.41
CA ALA A 507 -9.71 6.85 15.12
C ALA A 507 -10.92 7.66 15.58
N TYR A 508 -12.13 7.12 15.43
CA TYR A 508 -13.38 7.77 15.84
C TYR A 508 -13.48 7.87 17.37
N GLU A 509 -13.16 6.80 18.09
CA GLU A 509 -13.14 6.79 19.57
C GLU A 509 -12.09 7.77 20.12
N ASP A 510 -10.87 7.73 19.58
CA ASP A 510 -9.78 8.63 19.98
C ASP A 510 -10.12 10.09 19.68
N ALA A 511 -10.68 10.39 18.51
CA ALA A 511 -11.10 11.74 18.13
C ALA A 511 -12.19 12.29 19.05
N MET A 512 -13.20 11.47 19.40
CA MET A 512 -14.24 11.91 20.34
C MET A 512 -13.65 12.18 21.72
N HIS A 513 -12.67 11.37 22.14
CA HIS A 513 -12.03 11.49 23.43
C HIS A 513 -11.15 12.74 23.53
N SER A 514 -10.28 12.97 22.55
CA SER A 514 -9.38 14.13 22.52
C SER A 514 -10.11 15.47 22.42
N ARG A 515 -11.31 15.47 21.83
CA ARG A 515 -12.16 16.66 21.62
C ARG A 515 -13.24 16.84 22.68
N GLY A 516 -13.26 16.01 23.72
CA GLY A 516 -14.25 16.12 24.81
C GLY A 516 -15.70 15.85 24.39
N GLN A 517 -15.91 15.11 23.30
CA GLN A 517 -17.24 14.74 22.78
C GLN A 517 -17.82 13.55 23.57
N TRP A 518 -17.91 13.71 24.90
CA TRP A 518 -18.25 12.65 25.85
C TRP A 518 -19.61 12.02 25.61
N ARG A 519 -20.61 12.84 25.25
CA ARG A 519 -21.96 12.35 24.96
C ARG A 519 -21.95 11.43 23.75
N ARG A 520 -21.32 11.86 22.66
CA ARG A 520 -21.20 11.07 21.43
C ARG A 520 -20.42 9.77 21.69
N TRP A 521 -19.36 9.84 22.49
CA TRP A 521 -18.58 8.66 22.87
C TRP A 521 -19.43 7.65 23.63
N ILE A 522 -20.16 8.07 24.66
CA ILE A 522 -21.04 7.18 25.44
C ILE A 522 -22.18 6.62 24.59
N ASP A 523 -22.84 7.44 23.79
CA ASP A 523 -23.93 7.01 22.90
C ASP A 523 -23.41 5.95 21.92
N PHE A 524 -22.20 6.13 21.39
CA PHE A 524 -21.54 5.14 20.54
C PHE A 524 -21.29 3.82 21.28
N GLN A 525 -20.68 3.84 22.47
CA GLN A 525 -20.42 2.60 23.24
C GLN A 525 -21.69 1.85 23.62
N LEU A 526 -22.76 2.58 23.95
CA LEU A 526 -24.08 1.99 24.22
C LEU A 526 -24.65 1.32 22.96
N SER A 527 -24.53 1.97 21.80
CA SER A 527 -25.03 1.44 20.53
C SER A 527 -24.27 0.19 20.05
N THR A 528 -22.97 0.11 20.33
CA THR A 528 -22.13 -1.05 20.00
C THR A 528 -22.19 -2.16 21.04
N GLY A 529 -22.92 -1.94 22.15
CA GLY A 529 -23.05 -2.91 23.23
C GLY A 529 -21.81 -3.09 24.10
N THR A 530 -20.79 -2.24 23.91
CA THR A 530 -19.51 -2.29 24.63
C THR A 530 -19.73 -1.99 26.12
N GLU A 531 -18.98 -2.64 27.01
CA GLU A 531 -19.22 -2.57 28.45
C GLU A 531 -18.18 -1.77 29.23
N PRO A 532 -18.54 -1.16 30.37
CA PRO A 532 -17.60 -0.38 31.18
C PRO A 532 -16.37 -1.16 31.66
N LEU A 533 -16.48 -2.50 31.81
CA LEU A 533 -15.36 -3.34 32.25
C LEU A 533 -14.35 -3.65 31.14
N GLU A 534 -14.69 -3.41 29.87
CA GLU A 534 -13.77 -3.56 28.74
C GLU A 534 -12.75 -2.42 28.67
N PHE A 535 -13.04 -1.28 29.31
CA PHE A 535 -12.18 -0.11 29.31
C PHE A 535 -11.21 -0.07 30.49
N ARG A 536 -10.00 0.41 30.21
CA ARG A 536 -9.07 0.81 31.26
C ARG A 536 -9.62 2.03 32.00
N VAL A 537 -9.35 2.10 33.31
CA VAL A 537 -9.78 3.23 34.16
C VAL A 537 -9.35 4.59 33.60
N ALA A 538 -8.16 4.66 33.00
CA ALA A 538 -7.63 5.89 32.38
C ALA A 538 -8.51 6.45 31.25
N VAL A 539 -9.25 5.59 30.53
CA VAL A 539 -10.15 6.03 29.44
C VAL A 539 -11.39 6.72 30.00
N LEU A 540 -11.95 6.19 31.11
CA LEU A 540 -13.18 6.70 31.72
C LEU A 540 -12.94 7.86 32.70
N GLN A 541 -11.73 8.01 33.23
CA GLN A 541 -11.37 9.05 34.21
C GLN A 541 -11.66 10.49 33.72
N PRO A 542 -11.32 10.88 32.47
CA PRO A 542 -11.66 12.20 31.94
C PRO A 542 -13.18 12.43 31.90
N ILE A 543 -13.95 11.43 31.46
CA ILE A 543 -15.42 11.51 31.43
C ILE A 543 -15.99 11.70 32.83
N GLU A 544 -15.47 10.96 33.82
CA GLU A 544 -15.88 11.14 35.21
C GLU A 544 -15.55 12.52 35.78
N LYS A 545 -14.51 13.17 35.26
CA LYS A 545 -14.11 14.51 35.67
C LYS A 545 -15.00 15.57 35.05
N ASP A 546 -15.24 15.46 33.75
CA ASP A 546 -15.79 16.55 32.96
C ASP A 546 -17.31 16.42 32.75
N ALA A 547 -17.84 15.20 32.65
CA ALA A 547 -19.26 14.90 32.43
C ALA A 547 -19.72 13.60 33.13
N PRO A 548 -19.64 13.52 34.48
CA PRO A 548 -19.95 12.31 35.24
C PRO A 548 -21.38 11.77 35.04
N GLU A 549 -22.34 12.64 34.73
CA GLU A 549 -23.74 12.29 34.47
C GLU A 549 -23.92 11.34 33.28
N LEU A 550 -23.06 11.43 32.27
CA LEU A 550 -23.15 10.60 31.07
C LEU A 550 -22.79 9.14 31.33
N LEU A 551 -22.03 8.87 32.40
CA LEU A 551 -21.66 7.51 32.78
C LEU A 551 -22.79 6.75 33.48
N LEU A 552 -23.80 7.44 34.01
CA LEU A 552 -24.92 6.80 34.70
C LEU A 552 -25.62 5.75 33.84
N PRO A 553 -26.14 6.05 32.63
CA PRO A 553 -26.77 5.04 31.78
C PRO A 553 -25.82 3.90 31.42
N PHE A 554 -24.54 4.22 31.19
CA PHE A 554 -23.51 3.25 30.83
C PHE A 554 -23.27 2.20 31.94
N TYR A 555 -23.18 2.63 33.19
CA TYR A 555 -23.02 1.74 34.33
C TYR A 555 -24.31 1.02 34.73
N HIS A 556 -25.46 1.72 34.75
CA HIS A 556 -26.74 1.11 35.13
C HIS A 556 -27.13 -0.05 34.20
N GLN A 557 -27.04 0.15 32.88
CA GLN A 557 -27.39 -0.90 31.92
C GLN A 557 -26.45 -2.10 32.03
N ALA A 558 -25.16 -1.87 32.24
CA ALA A 558 -24.19 -2.94 32.43
C ALA A 558 -24.47 -3.74 33.71
N VAL A 559 -24.80 -3.07 34.83
CA VAL A 559 -25.18 -3.74 36.09
C VAL A 559 -26.37 -4.68 35.88
N GLU A 560 -27.42 -4.22 35.20
CA GLU A 560 -28.61 -5.05 34.91
C GLU A 560 -28.26 -6.27 34.07
N ARG A 561 -27.41 -6.09 33.06
CA ARG A 561 -26.95 -7.19 32.18
C ARG A 561 -26.16 -8.24 32.96
N TYR A 562 -25.22 -7.82 33.78
CA TYR A 562 -24.41 -8.72 34.62
C TYR A 562 -25.23 -9.46 35.67
N ILE A 563 -26.25 -8.82 36.26
CA ILE A 563 -27.22 -9.51 37.12
C ILE A 563 -28.03 -10.53 36.31
N GLY A 564 -28.40 -10.17 35.07
CA GLY A 564 -29.11 -11.04 34.13
C GLY A 564 -28.39 -12.33 33.77
N HIS A 565 -27.06 -12.38 33.85
CA HIS A 565 -26.27 -13.61 33.61
C HIS A 565 -26.53 -14.71 34.66
N LYS A 566 -27.12 -14.37 35.82
CA LYS A 566 -27.55 -15.29 36.88
C LYS A 566 -26.44 -16.24 37.39
N ASN A 567 -25.19 -15.80 37.35
CA ASN A 567 -24.05 -16.55 37.85
C ASN A 567 -23.23 -15.71 38.84
N ARG A 568 -22.36 -16.37 39.62
CA ARG A 568 -21.63 -15.69 40.71
C ARG A 568 -20.65 -14.64 40.19
N ASP A 569 -20.03 -14.88 39.05
CA ASP A 569 -19.03 -13.95 38.50
C ASP A 569 -19.69 -12.70 37.92
N GLY A 570 -20.86 -12.83 37.30
CA GLY A 570 -21.71 -11.71 36.90
C GLY A 570 -22.14 -10.86 38.10
N TYR A 571 -22.51 -11.47 39.22
CA TYR A 571 -22.82 -10.72 40.45
C TYR A 571 -21.61 -9.96 41.00
N LYS A 572 -20.41 -10.56 40.99
CA LYS A 572 -19.18 -9.86 41.39
C LYS A 572 -18.87 -8.67 40.47
N ALA A 573 -19.05 -8.86 39.16
CA ALA A 573 -18.88 -7.79 38.17
C ALA A 573 -19.89 -6.65 38.39
N ALA A 574 -21.17 -6.98 38.62
CA ALA A 574 -22.21 -6.02 38.96
C ALA A 574 -21.87 -5.22 40.23
N VAL A 575 -21.40 -5.89 41.30
CA VAL A 575 -20.95 -5.21 42.54
C VAL A 575 -19.78 -4.26 42.28
N LYS A 576 -18.82 -4.64 41.43
CA LYS A 576 -17.69 -3.77 41.04
C LYS A 576 -18.20 -2.50 40.34
N LEU A 577 -19.15 -2.64 39.42
CA LEU A 577 -19.77 -1.52 38.72
C LEU A 577 -20.62 -0.65 39.65
N LEU A 578 -21.41 -1.24 40.55
CA LEU A 578 -22.20 -0.53 41.56
C LEU A 578 -21.33 0.31 42.49
N LYS A 579 -20.16 -0.20 42.92
CA LYS A 579 -19.19 0.60 43.70
C LYS A 579 -18.68 1.80 42.92
N ARG A 580 -18.49 1.66 41.61
CA ARG A 580 -18.07 2.79 40.75
C ARG A 580 -19.19 3.80 40.59
N LEU A 581 -20.40 3.33 40.34
CA LEU A 581 -21.61 4.13 40.22
C LEU A 581 -21.89 4.95 41.49
N SER A 582 -21.77 4.34 42.68
CA SER A 582 -21.88 5.03 43.98
C SER A 582 -20.92 6.22 44.08
N LYS A 583 -19.66 6.04 43.67
CA LYS A 583 -18.66 7.12 43.66
C LYS A 583 -19.03 8.26 42.69
N ILE A 584 -19.62 7.93 41.54
CA ILE A 584 -20.08 8.92 40.55
C ILE A 584 -21.24 9.74 41.12
N TYR A 585 -22.25 9.09 41.71
CA TYR A 585 -23.36 9.78 42.39
C TYR A 585 -22.89 10.71 43.50
N LYS A 586 -21.96 10.24 44.35
CA LYS A 586 -21.34 11.05 45.39
C LYS A 586 -20.65 12.28 44.83
N LYS A 587 -19.88 12.12 43.74
CA LYS A 587 -19.18 13.23 43.07
C LYS A 587 -20.15 14.29 42.52
N MET A 588 -21.31 13.85 42.03
CA MET A 588 -22.38 14.71 41.55
C MET A 588 -23.25 15.30 42.68
N LYS A 589 -22.94 15.03 43.95
CA LYS A 589 -23.77 15.39 45.13
C LYS A 589 -25.20 14.84 45.06
N ARG A 590 -25.38 13.65 44.49
CA ARG A 590 -26.66 12.95 44.32
C ARG A 590 -26.70 11.66 45.17
N GLU A 591 -26.40 11.77 46.45
CA GLU A 591 -26.36 10.62 47.37
C GLU A 591 -27.76 10.05 47.65
N GLU A 592 -28.78 10.90 47.80
CA GLU A 592 -30.15 10.46 48.04
C GLU A 592 -30.73 9.60 46.87
N PRO A 593 -30.64 10.02 45.59
CA PRO A 593 -31.03 9.16 44.46
C PRO A 593 -30.28 7.83 44.40
N TRP A 594 -29.02 7.79 44.84
CA TRP A 594 -28.24 6.56 44.92
C TRP A 594 -28.81 5.60 45.97
N GLU A 595 -29.11 6.09 47.17
CA GLU A 595 -29.69 5.28 48.26
C GLU A 595 -31.06 4.70 47.86
N GLN A 596 -31.89 5.50 47.19
CA GLN A 596 -33.17 5.04 46.63
C GLN A 596 -32.96 3.93 45.60
N PHE A 597 -32.01 4.12 44.67
CA PHE A 597 -31.70 3.14 43.63
C PHE A 597 -31.17 1.82 44.20
N ILE A 598 -30.18 1.84 45.10
CA ILE A 598 -29.57 0.61 45.63
C ILE A 598 -30.55 -0.17 46.50
N THR A 599 -31.40 0.53 47.25
CA THR A 599 -32.48 -0.08 48.04
C THR A 599 -33.50 -0.75 47.11
N ALA A 600 -33.96 -0.05 46.06
CA ALA A 600 -34.90 -0.61 45.09
C ALA A 600 -34.31 -1.82 44.34
N LEU A 601 -33.03 -1.76 43.97
CA LEU A 601 -32.33 -2.86 43.30
C LEU A 601 -32.21 -4.09 44.21
N ALA A 602 -31.89 -3.90 45.49
CA ALA A 602 -31.80 -4.98 46.47
C ALA A 602 -33.17 -5.64 46.72
N VAL A 603 -34.25 -4.85 46.80
CA VAL A 603 -35.62 -5.35 46.94
C VAL A 603 -36.05 -6.14 45.71
N ARG A 604 -35.84 -5.60 44.51
CA ARG A 604 -36.19 -6.25 43.23
C ARG A 604 -35.52 -7.61 43.06
N TYR A 605 -34.27 -7.74 43.49
CA TYR A 605 -33.51 -8.99 43.42
C TYR A 605 -33.39 -9.73 44.77
N SER A 606 -34.35 -9.56 45.67
CA SER A 606 -34.36 -10.19 47.00
C SER A 606 -34.26 -11.73 46.97
N ARG A 607 -34.78 -12.36 45.90
CA ARG A 607 -34.74 -13.82 45.72
C ARG A 607 -33.36 -14.36 45.27
N LEU A 608 -32.49 -13.51 44.73
CA LEU A 608 -31.16 -13.89 44.26
C LEU A 608 -30.17 -13.90 45.43
N ARG A 609 -30.21 -14.94 46.29
CA ARG A 609 -29.40 -15.03 47.52
C ARG A 609 -27.90 -14.79 47.30
N ALA A 610 -27.33 -15.36 46.24
CA ALA A 610 -25.93 -15.18 45.91
C ALA A 610 -25.60 -13.71 45.55
N LEU A 611 -26.48 -13.00 44.84
CA LEU A 611 -26.30 -11.57 44.58
C LEU A 611 -26.39 -10.75 45.88
N GLN A 612 -27.34 -11.06 46.76
CA GLN A 612 -27.49 -10.38 48.06
C GLN A 612 -26.23 -10.55 48.93
N GLU A 613 -25.63 -11.74 48.93
CA GLU A 613 -24.37 -12.00 49.63
C GLU A 613 -23.23 -11.14 49.06
N GLU A 614 -23.09 -11.07 47.73
CA GLU A 614 -22.06 -10.24 47.09
C GLU A 614 -22.30 -8.73 47.32
N LEU A 615 -23.56 -8.26 47.38
CA LEU A 615 -23.91 -6.86 47.72
C LEU A 615 -23.49 -6.50 49.16
N ARG A 616 -23.76 -7.38 50.14
CA ARG A 616 -23.31 -7.19 51.54
C ARG A 616 -21.80 -7.23 51.68
N LYS A 617 -21.13 -8.19 51.04
CA LYS A 617 -19.65 -8.23 50.95
C LYS A 617 -19.10 -6.95 50.30
N GLY A 618 -19.85 -6.41 49.35
CA GLY A 618 -19.58 -5.13 48.71
C GLY A 618 -19.74 -3.91 49.61
N LYS A 619 -20.35 -4.03 50.80
CA LYS A 619 -20.79 -2.92 51.66
C LYS A 619 -21.71 -1.94 50.93
N LEU A 620 -22.51 -2.43 49.98
CA LEU A 620 -23.49 -1.64 49.22
C LEU A 620 -24.86 -1.63 49.90
N ILE A 621 -25.13 -2.62 50.76
CA ILE A 621 -26.33 -2.73 51.59
C ILE A 621 -25.91 -3.23 52.99
N PRO A 622 -26.75 -2.99 54.02
CA PRO A 622 -26.50 -3.44 55.40
C PRO A 622 -26.32 -4.95 55.58
#